data_AF-A0A9X2VUP1-F1
#
_entry.id   AF-A0A9X2VUP1-F1
#
_cell.length_a   1.000
_cell.length_b   1.000
_cell.length_c   1.000
_cell.angle_alpha   90.00
_cell.angle_beta   90.00
_cell.angle_gamma   90.00
#
_symmetry.space_group_name_H-M   'P 1'
#
loop_
_entity.id
_entity.type
_entity.pdbx_description
1 polymer ?
#
loop_
_entity_poly.entity_id
_entity_poly.type
_entity_poly.pdbx_seq_one_letter_code
_entity_poly.pdbx_strand_id
1 'polypeptide(L)'
;MQRFLTALDTAFADPPAVDLSDGCSACFSEADLALLGGDPALVPVDLVRSALRKSDDHWSPEQWRALWFRSAPRVVREVLGDRGRGLVDRELASLGRNHANLPAWPARKRTALDNALGAVLEVAVTYGDPAHEVTTLLGGLACAHDDLTPWLARLDALRGPQADAGVVRLALDWTTELLWGEETWFTWWWPADPAAVVREWVCSTAVRDRVRRFAADHPGCKTASDALTAYDALDRGARSPWYAPGVGRHRWEERGLPADYAELIPV
;
A
#
# COMPACT_ATOMS: atom_id res chain seq x y z
N MET A 1 14.13 -2.92 -11.01
CA MET A 1 13.25 -1.73 -11.16
C MET A 1 13.21 -1.17 -12.58
N GLN A 2 14.31 -0.66 -13.16
CA GLN A 2 14.31 0.04 -14.45
C GLN A 2 13.57 -0.69 -15.59
N ARG A 3 13.74 -2.02 -15.70
CA ARG A 3 13.02 -2.83 -16.70
C ARG A 3 11.49 -2.69 -16.63
N PHE A 4 10.93 -2.57 -15.44
CA PHE A 4 9.49 -2.48 -15.21
C PHE A 4 8.97 -1.09 -15.58
N LEU A 5 9.73 -0.04 -15.24
CA LEU A 5 9.43 1.32 -15.66
C LEU A 5 9.48 1.46 -17.19
N THR A 6 10.49 0.90 -17.84
CA THR A 6 10.58 0.91 -19.32
C THR A 6 9.42 0.15 -19.97
N ALA A 7 9.05 -1.02 -19.42
CA ALA A 7 7.90 -1.78 -19.91
C ALA A 7 6.59 -0.99 -19.73
N LEU A 8 6.45 -0.29 -18.61
CA LEU A 8 5.33 0.60 -18.33
C LEU A 8 5.24 1.73 -19.36
N ASP A 9 6.33 2.46 -19.60
CA ASP A 9 6.36 3.52 -20.61
C ASP A 9 5.99 3.00 -22.00
N THR A 10 6.53 1.86 -22.38
CA THR A 10 6.29 1.27 -23.70
C THR A 10 4.82 0.84 -23.86
N ALA A 11 4.17 0.42 -22.78
CA ALA A 11 2.76 0.05 -22.80
C ALA A 11 1.82 1.27 -22.85
N PHE A 12 2.26 2.41 -22.32
CA PHE A 12 1.47 3.64 -22.18
C PHE A 12 1.92 4.77 -23.12
N ALA A 13 2.81 4.50 -24.09
CA ALA A 13 3.38 5.50 -25.01
C ALA A 13 2.36 6.24 -25.88
N ASP A 14 1.14 5.70 -26.04
CA ASP A 14 0.04 6.32 -26.77
C ASP A 14 -1.16 6.54 -25.84
N PRO A 15 -1.15 7.63 -25.05
CA PRO A 15 -2.23 7.96 -24.14
C PRO A 15 -3.46 8.48 -24.91
N PRO A 16 -4.69 8.07 -24.55
CA PRO A 16 -5.89 8.56 -25.22
C PRO A 16 -6.05 10.07 -25.01
N ALA A 17 -6.43 10.81 -26.05
CA ALA A 17 -6.88 12.19 -25.90
C ALA A 17 -8.09 12.24 -24.95
N VAL A 18 -8.18 13.30 -24.17
CA VAL A 18 -9.28 13.51 -23.22
C VAL A 18 -9.67 14.98 -23.21
N ASP A 19 -10.97 15.23 -23.26
CA ASP A 19 -11.54 16.53 -22.96
C ASP A 19 -11.92 16.57 -21.47
N LEU A 20 -11.35 17.54 -20.75
CA LEU A 20 -11.59 17.76 -19.32
C LEU A 20 -12.31 19.09 -19.05
N SER A 21 -12.85 19.73 -20.10
CA SER A 21 -13.46 21.06 -20.01
C SER A 21 -14.72 21.12 -19.13
N ASP A 22 -15.42 20.00 -18.95
CA ASP A 22 -16.56 19.84 -18.03
C ASP A 22 -16.14 19.29 -16.65
N GLY A 23 -14.84 19.22 -16.36
CA GLY A 23 -14.34 18.92 -15.01
C GLY A 23 -14.80 19.95 -13.97
N CYS A 24 -14.73 19.58 -12.69
CA CYS A 24 -15.19 20.43 -11.59
C CYS A 24 -14.42 21.78 -11.50
N SER A 25 -15.04 22.86 -11.99
CA SER A 25 -14.48 24.21 -11.99
C SER A 25 -14.29 24.84 -10.61
N ALA A 26 -14.93 24.28 -9.58
CA ALA A 26 -14.68 24.65 -8.19
C ALA A 26 -13.35 24.09 -7.65
N CYS A 27 -12.82 23.03 -8.27
CA CYS A 27 -11.59 22.36 -7.86
C CYS A 27 -10.39 22.67 -8.76
N PHE A 28 -10.62 22.93 -10.04
CA PHE A 28 -9.58 23.12 -11.04
C PHE A 28 -9.87 24.36 -11.87
N SER A 29 -8.85 25.17 -12.12
CA SER A 29 -8.97 26.28 -13.08
C SER A 29 -9.05 25.75 -14.51
N GLU A 30 -9.51 26.57 -15.46
CA GLU A 30 -9.48 26.22 -16.88
C GLU A 30 -8.06 25.87 -17.36
N ALA A 31 -7.04 26.55 -16.81
CA ALA A 31 -5.64 26.26 -17.11
C ALA A 31 -5.20 24.89 -16.58
N ASP A 32 -5.66 24.49 -15.38
CA ASP A 32 -5.39 23.17 -14.81
C ASP A 32 -6.04 22.07 -15.65
N LEU A 33 -7.31 22.26 -16.04
CA LEU A 33 -8.05 21.31 -16.88
C LEU A 33 -7.40 21.17 -18.27
N ALA A 34 -7.00 22.28 -18.88
CA ALA A 34 -6.26 22.28 -20.14
C ALA A 34 -4.91 21.57 -20.02
N LEU A 35 -4.20 21.76 -18.90
CA LEU A 35 -2.93 21.09 -18.64
C LEU A 35 -3.11 19.58 -18.46
N LEU A 36 -4.10 19.15 -17.66
CA LEU A 36 -4.45 17.74 -17.47
C LEU A 36 -4.88 17.04 -18.78
N GLY A 37 -5.56 17.77 -19.67
CA GLY A 37 -5.96 17.28 -20.99
C GLY A 37 -4.83 17.30 -22.03
N GLY A 38 -3.83 18.16 -21.82
CA GLY A 38 -2.62 18.31 -22.64
C GLY A 38 -1.55 17.24 -22.37
N ASP A 39 -0.34 17.40 -22.93
CA ASP A 39 0.72 16.39 -22.85
C ASP A 39 0.97 15.87 -21.41
N PRO A 40 0.78 14.56 -21.13
CA PRO A 40 0.98 13.99 -19.80
C PRO A 40 2.38 14.22 -19.23
N ALA A 41 3.40 14.39 -20.08
CA ALA A 41 4.77 14.66 -19.64
C ALA A 41 4.93 16.08 -19.05
N LEU A 42 4.02 16.99 -19.36
CA LEU A 42 4.05 18.39 -18.89
C LEU A 42 3.19 18.62 -17.65
N VAL A 43 2.39 17.65 -17.22
CA VAL A 43 1.50 17.80 -16.07
C VAL A 43 2.29 17.72 -14.75
N PRO A 44 2.24 18.75 -13.88
CA PRO A 44 2.87 18.71 -12.57
C PRO A 44 2.33 17.56 -11.71
N VAL A 45 3.21 16.92 -10.93
CA VAL A 45 2.82 15.80 -10.06
C VAL A 45 1.75 16.18 -9.05
N ASP A 46 1.81 17.37 -8.46
CA ASP A 46 0.83 17.80 -7.47
C ASP A 46 -0.55 18.05 -8.09
N LEU A 47 -0.60 18.44 -9.38
CA LEU A 47 -1.86 18.55 -10.11
C LEU A 47 -2.46 17.17 -10.39
N VAL A 48 -1.63 16.20 -10.81
CA VAL A 48 -2.05 14.80 -10.96
C VAL A 48 -2.57 14.25 -9.62
N ARG A 49 -1.82 14.45 -8.53
CA ARG A 49 -2.19 14.05 -7.17
C ARG A 49 -3.54 14.65 -6.78
N SER A 50 -3.71 15.95 -6.96
CA SER A 50 -4.95 16.65 -6.65
C SER A 50 -6.14 16.10 -7.47
N ALA A 51 -5.94 15.86 -8.77
CA ALA A 51 -6.95 15.30 -9.67
C ALA A 51 -7.38 13.88 -9.29
N LEU A 52 -6.43 13.00 -8.98
CA LEU A 52 -6.68 11.59 -8.65
C LEU A 52 -7.26 11.39 -7.24
N ARG A 53 -7.09 12.37 -6.34
CA ARG A 53 -7.67 12.36 -4.98
C ARG A 53 -9.15 12.72 -4.93
N LYS A 54 -9.70 13.28 -6.01
CA LYS A 54 -11.12 13.61 -6.04
C LYS A 54 -11.96 12.33 -6.02
N SER A 55 -13.24 12.44 -5.73
CA SER A 55 -14.24 11.37 -5.83
C SER A 55 -14.96 11.43 -7.18
N ASP A 56 -15.67 10.36 -7.52
CA ASP A 56 -16.44 10.13 -8.75
C ASP A 56 -17.48 11.21 -9.11
N ASP A 57 -17.80 12.11 -8.19
CA ASP A 57 -18.62 13.30 -8.42
C ASP A 57 -17.88 14.46 -9.11
N HIS A 58 -16.55 14.37 -9.28
CA HIS A 58 -15.72 15.42 -9.89
C HIS A 58 -15.30 15.17 -11.34
N TRP A 59 -15.36 13.90 -11.79
CA TRP A 59 -15.05 13.51 -13.17
C TRP A 59 -16.09 12.51 -13.64
N SER A 60 -16.49 12.60 -14.91
CA SER A 60 -17.26 11.50 -15.51
C SER A 60 -16.44 10.20 -15.53
N PRO A 61 -17.08 9.01 -15.56
CA PRO A 61 -16.37 7.74 -15.64
C PRO A 61 -15.39 7.63 -16.82
N GLU A 62 -15.69 8.28 -17.95
CA GLU A 62 -14.80 8.35 -19.12
C GLU A 62 -13.55 9.19 -18.82
N GLN A 63 -13.73 10.37 -18.21
CA GLN A 63 -12.63 11.24 -17.82
C GLN A 63 -11.75 10.61 -16.76
N TRP A 64 -12.35 9.93 -15.77
CA TRP A 64 -11.61 9.21 -14.73
C TRP A 64 -10.66 8.18 -15.33
N ARG A 65 -11.20 7.37 -16.26
CA ARG A 65 -10.44 6.33 -16.96
C ARG A 65 -9.31 6.94 -17.78
N ALA A 66 -9.60 8.01 -18.52
CA ALA A 66 -8.59 8.66 -19.35
C ALA A 66 -7.49 9.33 -18.51
N LEU A 67 -7.83 10.02 -17.41
CA LEU A 67 -6.88 10.59 -16.45
C LEU A 67 -5.92 9.53 -15.91
N TRP A 68 -6.43 8.36 -15.52
CA TRP A 68 -5.59 7.25 -15.07
C TRP A 68 -4.73 6.65 -16.18
N PHE A 69 -5.29 6.44 -17.38
CA PHE A 69 -4.50 5.96 -18.52
C PHE A 69 -3.33 6.89 -18.85
N ARG A 70 -3.53 8.20 -18.70
CA ARG A 70 -2.52 9.22 -18.99
C ARG A 70 -1.47 9.32 -17.87
N SER A 71 -1.91 9.21 -16.62
CA SER A 71 -1.06 9.50 -15.46
C SER A 71 -0.40 8.27 -14.84
N ALA A 72 -0.87 7.04 -15.09
CA ALA A 72 -0.37 5.83 -14.44
C ALA A 72 1.17 5.68 -14.47
N PRO A 73 1.89 5.88 -15.60
CA PRO A 73 3.34 5.79 -15.62
C PRO A 73 4.05 6.82 -14.73
N ARG A 74 3.45 8.02 -14.57
CA ARG A 74 3.97 9.08 -13.72
C ARG A 74 3.69 8.77 -12.25
N VAL A 75 2.45 8.37 -11.93
CA VAL A 75 2.06 7.98 -10.57
C VAL A 75 2.94 6.85 -10.05
N VAL A 76 3.15 5.80 -10.82
CA VAL A 76 4.03 4.68 -10.41
C VAL A 76 5.47 5.14 -10.16
N ARG A 77 6.01 6.05 -10.98
CA ARG A 77 7.34 6.61 -10.74
C ARG A 77 7.41 7.44 -9.47
N GLU A 78 6.37 8.20 -9.17
CA GLU A 78 6.32 9.04 -7.98
C GLU A 78 6.18 8.19 -6.72
N VAL A 79 5.31 7.19 -6.77
CA VAL A 79 5.24 6.13 -5.74
C VAL A 79 6.61 5.48 -5.56
N LEU A 80 7.37 5.20 -6.62
CA LEU A 80 8.73 4.68 -6.49
C LEU A 80 9.75 5.68 -5.95
N GLY A 81 9.69 6.92 -6.40
CA GLY A 81 10.61 7.99 -6.00
C GLY A 81 10.47 8.33 -4.53
N ASP A 82 9.24 8.25 -4.01
CA ASP A 82 8.90 8.43 -2.60
C ASP A 82 8.95 7.11 -1.81
N ARG A 83 9.49 6.02 -2.40
CA ARG A 83 9.61 4.70 -1.78
C ARG A 83 8.29 4.19 -1.17
N GLY A 84 7.23 4.16 -1.96
CA GLY A 84 5.92 3.72 -1.50
C GLY A 84 5.22 4.72 -0.58
N ARG A 85 5.77 5.91 -0.33
CA ARG A 85 5.09 6.99 0.38
C ARG A 85 4.24 7.84 -0.57
N GLY A 86 3.25 8.52 -0.02
CA GLY A 86 2.40 9.45 -0.77
C GLY A 86 1.24 8.80 -1.52
N LEU A 87 1.31 8.71 -2.87
CA LEU A 87 0.21 8.37 -3.80
C LEU A 87 -0.26 6.89 -3.75
N VAL A 88 -0.22 6.26 -2.58
CA VAL A 88 -0.44 4.81 -2.42
C VAL A 88 -1.76 4.45 -1.75
N ASP A 89 -2.52 5.44 -1.30
CA ASP A 89 -3.77 5.25 -0.57
C ASP A 89 -4.99 5.37 -1.51
N ARG A 90 -5.81 6.41 -1.34
CA ARG A 90 -7.00 6.67 -2.17
C ARG A 90 -6.71 6.73 -3.66
N GLU A 91 -5.52 7.20 -4.03
CA GLU A 91 -5.13 7.29 -5.42
C GLU A 91 -5.10 5.89 -6.04
N LEU A 92 -4.32 4.95 -5.51
CA LEU A 92 -4.34 3.57 -6.02
C LEU A 92 -5.73 2.93 -5.90
N ALA A 93 -6.49 3.21 -4.84
CA ALA A 93 -7.86 2.71 -4.72
C ALA A 93 -8.77 3.12 -5.88
N SER A 94 -8.57 4.32 -6.43
CA SER A 94 -9.33 4.81 -7.59
C SER A 94 -8.96 4.12 -8.92
N LEU A 95 -8.02 3.16 -8.94
CA LEU A 95 -7.84 2.26 -10.08
C LEU A 95 -8.94 1.19 -10.19
N GLY A 96 -9.65 0.93 -9.08
CA GLY A 96 -10.62 -0.17 -8.97
C GLY A 96 -11.83 -0.08 -9.91
N ARG A 97 -12.67 -1.12 -9.88
CA ARG A 97 -13.83 -1.31 -10.78
C ARG A 97 -14.77 -0.10 -10.83
N ASN A 98 -14.98 0.56 -9.70
CA ASN A 98 -15.95 1.65 -9.57
C ASN A 98 -15.43 3.00 -10.10
N HIS A 99 -14.16 3.07 -10.50
CA HIS A 99 -13.49 4.30 -10.91
C HIS A 99 -12.78 4.10 -12.26
N ALA A 100 -11.45 3.95 -12.26
CA ALA A 100 -10.69 3.73 -13.51
C ALA A 100 -10.98 2.37 -14.16
N ASN A 101 -11.67 1.45 -13.47
CA ASN A 101 -12.03 0.13 -13.98
C ASN A 101 -10.84 -0.61 -14.61
N LEU A 102 -9.74 -0.70 -13.85
CA LEU A 102 -8.52 -1.41 -14.24
C LEU A 102 -8.77 -2.81 -14.83
N PRO A 103 -9.74 -3.63 -14.34
CA PRO A 103 -10.05 -4.91 -14.97
C PRO A 103 -10.45 -4.82 -16.46
N ALA A 104 -11.07 -3.72 -16.88
CA ALA A 104 -11.46 -3.49 -18.28
C ALA A 104 -10.31 -2.94 -19.17
N TRP A 105 -9.13 -2.66 -18.60
CA TRP A 105 -8.01 -2.13 -19.37
C TRP A 105 -7.42 -3.17 -20.33
N PRO A 106 -6.78 -2.74 -21.43
CA PRO A 106 -6.04 -3.64 -22.31
C PRO A 106 -5.01 -4.46 -21.54
N ALA A 107 -4.98 -5.78 -21.77
CA ALA A 107 -4.16 -6.72 -21.00
C ALA A 107 -2.69 -6.30 -20.91
N ARG A 108 -2.10 -5.83 -22.02
CA ARG A 108 -0.72 -5.33 -22.06
C ARG A 108 -0.46 -4.19 -21.07
N LYS A 109 -1.38 -3.22 -20.98
CA LYS A 109 -1.27 -2.06 -20.08
C LYS A 109 -1.43 -2.49 -18.62
N ARG A 110 -2.43 -3.35 -18.34
CA ARG A 110 -2.65 -3.92 -17.00
C ARG A 110 -1.44 -4.72 -16.51
N THR A 111 -0.94 -5.67 -17.30
CA THR A 111 0.25 -6.46 -16.93
C THR A 111 1.48 -5.58 -16.68
N ALA A 112 1.70 -4.54 -17.48
CA ALA A 112 2.82 -3.63 -17.26
C ALA A 112 2.68 -2.85 -15.95
N LEU A 113 1.47 -2.38 -15.63
CA LEU A 113 1.15 -1.70 -14.37
C LEU A 113 1.32 -2.64 -13.17
N ASP A 114 0.73 -3.83 -13.20
CA ASP A 114 0.81 -4.82 -12.11
C ASP A 114 2.26 -5.25 -11.81
N ASN A 115 3.08 -5.37 -12.85
CA ASN A 115 4.50 -5.69 -12.70
C ASN A 115 5.27 -4.53 -12.07
N ALA A 116 4.97 -3.29 -12.46
CA ALA A 116 5.61 -2.11 -11.89
C ALA A 116 5.18 -1.89 -10.43
N LEU A 117 3.90 -2.02 -10.12
CA LEU A 117 3.36 -1.92 -8.76
C LEU A 117 3.89 -3.02 -7.84
N GLY A 118 4.03 -4.25 -8.30
CA GLY A 118 4.65 -5.27 -7.45
C GLY A 118 6.15 -5.07 -7.26
N ALA A 119 6.84 -4.42 -8.21
CA ALA A 119 8.21 -4.01 -7.98
C ALA A 119 8.31 -2.90 -6.93
N VAL A 120 7.34 -1.96 -6.87
CA VAL A 120 7.22 -0.99 -5.77
C VAL A 120 7.09 -1.74 -4.45
N LEU A 121 6.14 -2.66 -4.35
CA LEU A 121 5.88 -3.42 -3.12
C LEU A 121 7.13 -4.20 -2.66
N GLU A 122 7.82 -4.86 -3.59
CA GLU A 122 9.08 -5.54 -3.30
C GLU A 122 10.13 -4.58 -2.74
N VAL A 123 10.28 -3.39 -3.32
CA VAL A 123 11.20 -2.37 -2.81
C VAL A 123 10.78 -1.91 -1.42
N ALA A 124 9.50 -1.60 -1.20
CA ALA A 124 9.04 -1.07 0.07
C ALA A 124 9.30 -2.05 1.24
N VAL A 125 9.00 -3.32 1.02
CA VAL A 125 9.23 -4.39 2.00
C VAL A 125 10.73 -4.61 2.23
N THR A 126 11.53 -4.63 1.16
CA THR A 126 12.96 -4.97 1.24
C THR A 126 13.80 -3.84 1.83
N TYR A 127 13.51 -2.58 1.50
CA TYR A 127 14.37 -1.45 1.86
C TYR A 127 14.01 -0.75 3.16
N GLY A 128 13.17 -1.38 3.99
CA GLY A 128 12.98 -0.95 5.37
C GLY A 128 11.87 0.08 5.58
N ASP A 129 10.93 0.21 4.66
CA ASP A 129 9.82 1.14 4.88
C ASP A 129 8.99 0.69 6.11
N PRO A 130 8.46 1.66 6.89
CA PRO A 130 7.57 1.39 8.01
C PRO A 130 6.43 0.47 7.64
N ALA A 131 6.06 -0.43 8.56
CA ALA A 131 5.01 -1.43 8.31
C ALA A 131 3.67 -0.76 7.94
N HIS A 132 3.31 0.34 8.59
CA HIS A 132 2.08 1.08 8.28
C HIS A 132 2.02 1.60 6.84
N GLU A 133 3.15 2.01 6.25
CA GLU A 133 3.20 2.48 4.86
C GLU A 133 3.06 1.32 3.87
N VAL A 134 3.70 0.17 4.18
CA VAL A 134 3.50 -1.07 3.41
C VAL A 134 2.05 -1.53 3.49
N THR A 135 1.43 -1.44 4.66
CA THR A 135 -0.01 -1.72 4.87
C THR A 135 -0.88 -0.78 4.02
N THR A 136 -0.60 0.52 3.99
CA THR A 136 -1.32 1.48 3.14
C THR A 136 -1.19 1.11 1.66
N LEU A 137 0.02 0.82 1.18
CA LEU A 137 0.25 0.39 -0.20
C LEU A 137 -0.53 -0.89 -0.55
N LEU A 138 -0.49 -1.90 0.33
CA LEU A 138 -1.25 -3.13 0.16
C LEU A 138 -2.76 -2.88 0.13
N GLY A 139 -3.26 -1.92 0.92
CA GLY A 139 -4.65 -1.47 0.88
C GLY A 139 -5.04 -0.84 -0.45
N GLY A 140 -4.23 0.08 -0.97
CA GLY A 140 -4.45 0.67 -2.29
C GLY A 140 -4.45 -0.38 -3.41
N LEU A 141 -3.52 -1.35 -3.34
CA LEU A 141 -3.45 -2.48 -4.28
C LEU A 141 -4.65 -3.42 -4.16
N ALA A 142 -5.11 -3.72 -2.94
CA ALA A 142 -6.30 -4.53 -2.72
C ALA A 142 -7.55 -3.82 -3.29
N CYS A 143 -7.68 -2.51 -3.11
CA CYS A 143 -8.77 -1.71 -3.69
C CYS A 143 -8.73 -1.71 -5.23
N ALA A 144 -7.54 -1.53 -5.81
CA ALA A 144 -7.36 -1.49 -7.27
C ALA A 144 -7.78 -2.82 -7.94
N HIS A 145 -7.55 -3.93 -7.26
CA HIS A 145 -7.77 -5.28 -7.80
C HIS A 145 -8.99 -5.99 -7.23
N ASP A 146 -9.62 -5.43 -6.20
CA ASP A 146 -10.65 -6.08 -5.38
C ASP A 146 -10.19 -7.43 -4.81
N ASP A 147 -8.87 -7.56 -4.57
CA ASP A 147 -8.22 -8.80 -4.08
C ASP A 147 -6.82 -8.49 -3.55
N LEU A 148 -6.55 -8.90 -2.31
CA LEU A 148 -5.25 -8.77 -1.65
C LEU A 148 -4.34 -9.99 -1.90
N THR A 149 -4.92 -11.15 -2.23
CA THR A 149 -4.25 -12.46 -2.32
C THR A 149 -3.04 -12.46 -3.26
N PRO A 150 -3.12 -11.89 -4.49
CA PRO A 150 -2.00 -11.92 -5.43
C PRO A 150 -0.79 -11.11 -4.93
N TRP A 151 -1.03 -10.11 -4.08
CA TRP A 151 0.02 -9.26 -3.52
C TRP A 151 0.73 -9.96 -2.35
N LEU A 152 -0.02 -10.64 -1.50
CA LEU A 152 0.54 -11.49 -0.45
C LEU A 152 1.37 -12.64 -1.01
N ALA A 153 0.90 -13.28 -2.09
CA ALA A 153 1.68 -14.30 -2.79
C ALA A 153 3.02 -13.77 -3.33
N ARG A 154 3.10 -12.48 -3.70
CA ARG A 154 4.38 -11.85 -4.07
C ARG A 154 5.29 -11.67 -2.84
N LEU A 155 4.76 -11.30 -1.68
CA LEU A 155 5.53 -11.22 -0.43
C LEU A 155 6.11 -12.58 -0.03
N ASP A 156 5.31 -13.64 -0.20
CA ASP A 156 5.72 -15.03 0.04
C ASP A 156 6.83 -15.50 -0.91
N ALA A 157 6.91 -14.91 -2.10
CA ALA A 157 7.94 -15.21 -3.09
C ALA A 157 9.26 -14.45 -2.85
N LEU A 158 9.26 -13.38 -2.04
CA LEU A 158 10.47 -12.61 -1.75
C LEU A 158 11.51 -13.46 -0.99
N ARG A 159 12.79 -13.24 -1.28
CA ARG A 159 13.91 -13.99 -0.69
C ARG A 159 15.00 -13.03 -0.22
N GLY A 160 15.73 -13.45 0.81
CA GLY A 160 16.89 -12.74 1.34
C GLY A 160 16.59 -12.02 2.65
N PRO A 161 17.64 -11.68 3.43
CA PRO A 161 17.51 -11.23 4.81
C PRO A 161 16.75 -9.91 4.94
N GLN A 162 16.90 -9.00 3.98
CA GLN A 162 16.17 -7.72 3.99
C GLN A 162 14.66 -7.92 3.76
N ALA A 163 14.27 -8.81 2.85
CA ALA A 163 12.88 -9.15 2.62
C ALA A 163 12.28 -9.88 3.83
N ASP A 164 13.04 -10.78 4.46
CA ASP A 164 12.63 -11.46 5.69
C ASP A 164 12.38 -10.47 6.82
N ALA A 165 13.27 -9.48 7.00
CA ALA A 165 13.07 -8.41 7.96
C ALA A 165 11.80 -7.59 7.68
N GLY A 166 11.49 -7.31 6.41
CA GLY A 166 10.25 -6.64 6.01
C GLY A 166 9.00 -7.43 6.33
N VAL A 167 9.01 -8.73 6.05
CA VAL A 167 7.89 -9.62 6.39
C VAL A 167 7.73 -9.74 7.90
N VAL A 168 8.81 -9.77 8.68
CA VAL A 168 8.73 -9.76 10.15
C VAL A 168 8.09 -8.48 10.69
N ARG A 169 8.46 -7.31 10.15
CA ARG A 169 7.82 -6.02 10.52
C ARG A 169 6.33 -6.04 10.24
N LEU A 170 5.93 -6.47 9.04
CA LEU A 170 4.53 -6.53 8.64
C LEU A 170 3.74 -7.57 9.45
N ALA A 171 4.34 -8.72 9.73
CA ALA A 171 3.72 -9.75 10.56
C ALA A 171 3.48 -9.26 11.99
N LEU A 172 4.44 -8.56 12.60
CA LEU A 172 4.26 -7.95 13.92
C LEU A 172 3.11 -6.93 13.90
N ASP A 173 3.12 -6.01 12.92
CA ASP A 173 2.10 -4.97 12.75
C ASP A 173 0.70 -5.58 12.70
N TRP A 174 0.44 -6.45 11.73
CA TRP A 174 -0.88 -7.07 11.55
C TRP A 174 -1.29 -8.00 12.70
N THR A 175 -0.36 -8.76 13.28
CA THR A 175 -0.68 -9.60 14.45
C THR A 175 -1.06 -8.74 15.66
N THR A 176 -0.43 -7.58 15.81
CA THR A 176 -0.75 -6.65 16.90
C THR A 176 -2.14 -6.02 16.72
N GLU A 177 -2.46 -5.57 15.50
CA GLU A 177 -3.80 -5.08 15.14
C GLU A 177 -4.89 -6.13 15.41
N LEU A 178 -4.65 -7.39 15.01
CA LEU A 178 -5.55 -8.51 15.32
C LEU A 178 -5.78 -8.69 16.83
N LEU A 179 -4.73 -8.53 17.63
CA LEU A 179 -4.80 -8.63 19.09
C LEU A 179 -5.51 -7.46 19.76
N TRP A 180 -5.56 -6.29 19.10
CA TRP A 180 -6.37 -5.16 19.51
C TRP A 180 -7.84 -5.29 19.07
N GLY A 181 -8.14 -6.23 18.18
CA GLY A 181 -9.45 -6.34 17.54
C GLY A 181 -9.68 -5.23 16.52
N GLU A 182 -8.60 -4.60 16.05
CA GLU A 182 -8.63 -3.61 14.99
C GLU A 182 -8.59 -4.36 13.65
N GLU A 183 -9.67 -4.25 12.89
CA GLU A 183 -9.82 -4.89 11.58
C GLU A 183 -9.77 -3.88 10.42
N THR A 184 -9.44 -2.62 10.73
CA THR A 184 -9.36 -1.51 9.78
C THR A 184 -7.94 -1.32 9.25
N TRP A 185 -7.29 -2.39 8.77
CA TRP A 185 -5.98 -2.27 8.09
C TRP A 185 -6.06 -1.41 6.82
N PHE A 186 -7.25 -1.37 6.22
CA PHE A 186 -7.48 -0.72 4.94
C PHE A 186 -8.65 0.24 5.08
N THR A 187 -8.38 1.53 5.02
CA THR A 187 -9.39 2.59 5.14
C THR A 187 -10.37 2.67 3.96
N TRP A 188 -10.04 2.02 2.83
CA TRP A 188 -10.81 2.13 1.57
C TRP A 188 -11.13 0.81 0.88
N TRP A 189 -10.81 -0.34 1.49
CA TRP A 189 -11.15 -1.67 0.96
C TRP A 189 -12.22 -2.31 1.84
N TRP A 190 -13.40 -2.56 1.27
CA TRP A 190 -14.57 -3.07 2.01
C TRP A 190 -15.10 -4.40 1.45
N PRO A 191 -14.29 -5.48 1.44
CA PRO A 191 -14.85 -6.81 1.29
C PRO A 191 -15.68 -7.17 2.54
N ALA A 192 -16.45 -8.25 2.48
CA ALA A 192 -17.26 -8.70 3.62
C ALA A 192 -16.43 -8.96 4.89
N ASP A 193 -15.18 -9.41 4.73
CA ASP A 193 -14.23 -9.66 5.81
C ASP A 193 -12.79 -9.44 5.31
N PRO A 194 -12.26 -8.20 5.31
CA PRO A 194 -10.87 -7.93 4.90
C PRO A 194 -9.87 -8.59 5.85
N ALA A 195 -10.29 -8.80 7.10
CA ALA A 195 -9.50 -9.45 8.13
C ALA A 195 -9.23 -10.91 7.84
N ALA A 196 -10.13 -11.62 7.17
CA ALA A 196 -9.94 -13.03 6.85
C ALA A 196 -8.63 -13.29 6.11
N VAL A 197 -8.36 -12.52 5.04
CA VAL A 197 -7.17 -12.71 4.19
C VAL A 197 -5.89 -12.37 4.95
N VAL A 198 -5.91 -11.29 5.75
CA VAL A 198 -4.79 -10.89 6.60
C VAL A 198 -4.52 -11.94 7.69
N ARG A 199 -5.57 -12.42 8.38
CA ARG A 199 -5.48 -13.49 9.39
C ARG A 199 -4.91 -14.76 8.80
N GLU A 200 -5.43 -15.19 7.65
CA GLU A 200 -4.98 -16.41 6.98
C GLU A 200 -3.49 -16.33 6.65
N TRP A 201 -3.04 -15.21 6.07
CA TRP A 201 -1.64 -15.04 5.69
C TRP A 201 -0.72 -14.95 6.91
N VAL A 202 -1.04 -14.09 7.89
CA VAL A 202 -0.16 -13.88 9.05
C VAL A 202 -0.08 -15.13 9.94
N CYS A 203 -1.15 -15.92 10.01
CA CYS A 203 -1.19 -17.18 10.75
C CYS A 203 -0.73 -18.39 9.94
N SER A 204 -0.41 -18.23 8.66
CA SER A 204 0.10 -19.33 7.84
C SER A 204 1.40 -19.89 8.40
N THR A 205 1.59 -21.20 8.25
CA THR A 205 2.84 -21.88 8.64
C THR A 205 4.05 -21.26 7.94
N ALA A 206 3.90 -20.84 6.68
CA ALA A 206 4.98 -20.25 5.90
C ALA A 206 5.50 -18.95 6.52
N VAL A 207 4.61 -18.02 6.88
CA VAL A 207 4.98 -16.74 7.50
C VAL A 207 5.51 -16.97 8.92
N ARG A 208 4.83 -17.78 9.74
CA ARG A 208 5.27 -18.06 11.11
C ARG A 208 6.66 -18.70 11.17
N ASP A 209 6.94 -19.67 10.30
CA ASP A 209 8.26 -20.31 10.26
C ASP A 209 9.34 -19.36 9.75
N ARG A 210 8.98 -18.43 8.84
CA ARG A 210 9.87 -17.37 8.38
C ARG A 210 10.25 -16.42 9.53
N VAL A 211 9.28 -16.01 10.33
CA VAL A 211 9.51 -15.18 11.54
C VAL A 211 10.37 -15.92 12.56
N ARG A 212 10.09 -17.20 12.84
CA ARG A 212 10.88 -18.03 13.78
C ARG A 212 12.33 -18.17 13.35
N ARG A 213 12.57 -18.48 12.07
CA ARG A 213 13.94 -18.57 11.53
C ARG A 213 14.67 -17.24 11.68
N PHE A 214 14.04 -16.14 11.28
CA PHE A 214 14.64 -14.82 11.41
C PHE A 214 14.96 -14.47 12.87
N ALA A 215 14.06 -14.76 13.82
CA ALA A 215 14.31 -14.54 15.25
C ALA A 215 15.49 -15.38 15.78
N ALA A 216 15.60 -16.64 15.33
CA ALA A 216 16.70 -17.53 15.71
C ALA A 216 18.06 -17.04 15.17
N ASP A 217 18.07 -16.55 13.93
CA ASP A 217 19.28 -16.00 13.28
C ASP A 217 19.65 -14.62 13.85
N HIS A 218 18.68 -13.90 14.45
CA HIS A 218 18.83 -12.54 14.98
C HIS A 218 18.31 -12.41 16.44
N PRO A 219 18.93 -13.08 17.43
CA PRO A 219 18.41 -13.15 18.80
C PRO A 219 18.33 -11.79 19.53
N GLY A 220 19.04 -10.77 19.06
CA GLY A 220 18.96 -9.40 19.59
C GLY A 220 17.89 -8.52 18.92
N CYS A 221 17.20 -9.01 17.90
CA CYS A 221 16.20 -8.23 17.17
C CYS A 221 14.88 -8.16 17.95
N LYS A 222 14.60 -7.00 18.55
CA LYS A 222 13.37 -6.75 19.29
C LYS A 222 12.12 -7.04 18.45
N THR A 223 12.05 -6.56 17.21
CA THR A 223 10.90 -6.77 16.31
C THR A 223 10.59 -8.25 16.12
N ALA A 224 11.62 -9.09 15.95
CA ALA A 224 11.43 -10.52 15.77
C ALA A 224 10.95 -11.20 17.06
N SER A 225 11.50 -10.82 18.21
CA SER A 225 11.05 -11.29 19.53
C SER A 225 9.60 -10.88 19.82
N ASP A 226 9.24 -9.64 19.49
CA ASP A 226 7.87 -9.14 19.64
C ASP A 226 6.93 -9.90 18.71
N ALA A 227 7.29 -10.16 17.45
CA ALA A 227 6.45 -10.93 16.54
C ALA A 227 6.13 -12.33 17.09
N LEU A 228 7.10 -13.01 17.70
CA LEU A 228 6.87 -14.29 18.36
C LEU A 228 5.94 -14.15 19.58
N THR A 229 6.13 -13.10 20.39
CA THR A 229 5.25 -12.80 21.53
C THR A 229 3.81 -12.54 21.08
N ALA A 230 3.64 -11.88 19.93
CA ALA A 230 2.35 -11.57 19.34
C ALA A 230 1.64 -12.85 18.91
N TYR A 231 2.34 -13.75 18.20
CA TYR A 231 1.79 -15.04 17.82
C TYR A 231 1.40 -15.89 19.03
N ASP A 232 2.24 -15.93 20.06
CA ASP A 232 1.97 -16.63 21.30
C ASP A 232 0.71 -16.09 22.01
N ALA A 233 0.52 -14.76 22.01
CA ALA A 233 -0.69 -14.14 22.55
C ALA A 233 -1.92 -14.50 21.72
N LEU A 234 -1.80 -14.47 20.38
CA LEU A 234 -2.89 -14.77 19.45
C LEU A 234 -3.34 -16.23 19.60
N ASP A 235 -2.40 -17.17 19.68
CA ASP A 235 -2.66 -18.61 19.86
C ASP A 235 -3.39 -18.92 21.18
N ARG A 236 -3.15 -18.10 22.22
CA ARG A 236 -3.84 -18.21 23.52
C ARG A 236 -5.17 -17.48 23.58
N GLY A 237 -5.56 -16.75 22.53
CA GLY A 237 -6.69 -15.82 22.58
C GLY A 237 -6.53 -14.73 23.64
N ALA A 238 -5.28 -14.35 23.94
CA ALA A 238 -4.98 -13.29 24.90
C ALA A 238 -5.18 -11.90 24.26
N ARG A 239 -5.30 -10.87 25.10
CA ARG A 239 -5.23 -9.48 24.63
C ARG A 239 -3.82 -9.15 24.17
N SER A 240 -3.70 -8.12 23.33
CA SER A 240 -2.39 -7.59 22.94
C SER A 240 -1.53 -7.32 24.17
N PRO A 241 -0.28 -7.84 24.20
CA PRO A 241 0.66 -7.53 25.26
C PRO A 241 1.16 -6.09 25.17
N TRP A 242 0.92 -5.42 24.03
CA TRP A 242 1.18 -4.00 23.84
C TRP A 242 -0.12 -3.19 23.87
N TYR A 243 -0.02 -1.92 24.25
CA TYR A 243 -1.16 -1.00 24.25
C TYR A 243 -1.22 -0.23 22.94
N ALA A 244 -2.43 0.01 22.42
CA ALA A 244 -2.64 0.75 21.17
C ALA A 244 -2.02 2.17 21.23
N PRO A 245 -1.29 2.62 20.19
CA PRO A 245 -0.75 3.97 20.14
C PRO A 245 -1.87 5.01 20.19
N GLY A 246 -1.71 6.04 21.03
CA GLY A 246 -2.69 7.13 21.19
C GLY A 246 -3.69 6.96 22.34
N VAL A 247 -3.86 5.76 22.89
CA VAL A 247 -4.73 5.55 24.06
C VAL A 247 -3.90 5.48 25.33
N GLY A 248 -3.85 6.61 26.05
CA GLY A 248 -3.55 6.60 27.47
C GLY A 248 -2.14 6.96 27.90
N ARG A 249 -1.40 7.85 27.20
CA ARG A 249 -0.05 8.37 27.54
C ARG A 249 0.22 8.57 29.05
N HIS A 250 -0.75 9.11 29.77
CA HIS A 250 -0.72 9.29 31.23
C HIS A 250 -0.54 7.98 32.02
N ARG A 251 -1.16 6.90 31.56
CA ARG A 251 -1.09 5.55 32.15
C ARG A 251 0.28 4.88 31.93
N TRP A 252 1.07 5.35 30.97
CA TRP A 252 2.42 4.84 30.64
C TRP A 252 3.43 5.34 31.66
N GLU A 253 3.37 6.65 31.96
CA GLU A 253 4.18 7.30 32.99
C GLU A 253 3.89 6.73 34.39
N GLU A 254 2.62 6.47 34.71
CA GLU A 254 2.21 5.87 35.99
C GLU A 254 2.75 4.45 36.22
N ARG A 255 3.09 3.72 35.16
CA ARG A 255 3.60 2.34 35.24
C ARG A 255 5.10 2.22 34.99
N GLY A 256 5.80 3.34 34.78
CA GLY A 256 7.23 3.36 34.50
C GLY A 256 7.62 2.68 33.17
N LEU A 257 6.67 2.60 32.22
CA LEU A 257 6.92 2.07 30.88
C LEU A 257 7.26 3.23 29.93
N PRO A 258 8.10 3.01 28.90
CA PRO A 258 8.42 4.04 27.92
C PRO A 258 7.13 4.60 27.31
N ALA A 259 6.91 5.91 27.40
CA ALA A 259 5.69 6.58 26.95
C ALA A 259 5.65 6.78 25.42
N ASP A 260 6.72 6.35 24.77
CA ASP A 260 7.08 6.58 23.39
C ASP A 260 7.31 5.22 22.72
N TYR A 261 6.34 4.84 21.87
CA TYR A 261 6.62 4.01 20.72
C TYR A 261 7.61 4.80 19.85
N ALA A 262 8.90 4.64 20.12
CA ALA A 262 9.86 4.80 19.04
C ALA A 262 9.44 3.77 18.01
N GLU A 263 8.86 4.22 16.90
CA GLU A 263 8.71 3.42 15.69
C GLU A 263 10.00 2.64 15.52
N LEU A 264 9.87 1.33 15.31
CA LEU A 264 10.95 0.36 15.35
C LEU A 264 12.06 0.74 14.37
N ILE A 265 13.02 1.57 14.81
CA ILE A 265 14.20 1.88 14.02
C ILE A 265 15.06 0.63 14.03
N PRO A 266 15.45 0.10 12.86
CA PRO A 266 16.35 -1.04 12.80
C PRO A 266 17.67 -0.67 13.48
N VAL A 267 18.13 -1.54 14.38
CA VAL A 267 19.53 -1.58 14.83
C VAL A 267 20.34 -2.38 13.82
#